data_AF-A0A660RM83-F1
#
_entry.id   AF-A0A660RM83-F1
#
_cell.length_a   1.000
_cell.length_b   1.000
_cell.length_c   1.000
_cell.angle_alpha   90.00
_cell.angle_beta   90.00
_cell.angle_gamma   90.00
#
_symmetry.space_group_name_H-M   'P 1'
#
loop_
_entity.id
_entity.type
_entity.pdbx_description
1 polymer ?
#
loop_
_entity_poly.entity_id
_entity_poly.type
_entity_poly.pdbx_seq_one_letter_code
_entity_poly.pdbx_strand_id
1 'polypeptide(L)'
;MSIVIDSERGKKVARLLYNCFFSVGIHGRTGMPEDIMPNGIKKGSLEHILFITLTVSIDYQRDALSLWESSRKSFDDPETRYLFNPKSLYKTPIRKIVEDMQKYKLSKKPQKDAYIWQTVGVTFYKKWKGDPRNFLRDCDWDSLLILKRLRDDTHLYCGRQIPDFPYLRGPKIGPLWLRMLKDNIGITQLRNLEKVPIPVDRHIARATLSTGVIRGRFRGRLDKLFEYIRKAWFESIKGLKTKTRPMIALDVDEPLWHLSKYGCSKRDKVSGYCPLFNTCEARDFCVKGKLKIEKNFVELETSY
;
A
#
# COMPACT_ATOMS: atom_id res chain seq x y z
N MET A 1 -2.24 -24.53 16.46
CA MET A 1 -1.68 -23.55 15.51
C MET A 1 -0.17 -23.67 15.59
N SER A 2 0.51 -23.99 14.49
CA SER A 2 1.98 -24.02 14.44
C SER A 2 2.42 -23.07 13.34
N ILE A 3 2.85 -21.86 13.71
CA ILE A 3 3.38 -20.88 12.76
C ILE A 3 4.87 -20.76 13.04
N VAL A 4 5.67 -20.88 11.99
CA VAL A 4 7.12 -20.70 12.04
C VAL A 4 7.49 -19.52 11.13
N ILE A 5 8.23 -18.56 11.70
CA ILE A 5 8.88 -17.50 10.95
C ILE A 5 10.31 -17.97 10.62
N ASP A 6 10.64 -18.02 9.33
CA ASP A 6 11.98 -18.37 8.85
C ASP A 6 12.68 -17.12 8.32
N SER A 7 13.30 -16.37 9.22
CA SER A 7 13.94 -15.09 8.89
C SER A 7 15.17 -15.25 7.99
N GLU A 8 15.90 -16.37 8.09
CA GLU A 8 17.06 -16.65 7.22
C GLU A 8 16.62 -16.94 5.79
N ARG A 9 15.55 -17.71 5.61
CA ARG A 9 14.90 -17.85 4.30
C ARG A 9 14.37 -16.52 3.80
N GLY A 10 13.70 -15.75 4.67
CA GLY A 10 13.21 -14.43 4.35
C GLY A 10 14.30 -13.45 3.92
N LYS A 11 15.49 -13.52 4.50
CA LYS A 11 16.65 -12.72 4.11
C LYS A 11 17.10 -13.03 2.68
N LYS A 12 17.12 -14.32 2.31
CA LYS A 12 17.43 -14.75 0.93
C LYS A 12 16.36 -14.28 -0.06
N VAL A 13 15.08 -14.42 0.31
CA VAL A 13 13.94 -13.97 -0.51
C VAL A 13 13.96 -12.45 -0.68
N ALA A 14 14.18 -11.68 0.40
CA ALA A 14 14.24 -10.23 0.34
C ALA A 14 15.32 -9.74 -0.64
N ARG A 15 16.53 -10.28 -0.54
CA ARG A 15 17.64 -9.95 -1.44
C ARG A 15 17.33 -10.30 -2.89
N LEU A 16 16.80 -11.50 -3.13
CA LEU A 16 16.42 -11.97 -4.46
C LEU A 16 15.36 -11.05 -5.08
N LEU A 17 14.23 -10.86 -4.41
CA LEU A 17 13.10 -10.10 -4.94
C LEU A 17 13.45 -8.64 -5.15
N TYR A 18 14.18 -8.02 -4.22
CA TYR A 18 14.68 -6.66 -4.38
C TYR A 18 15.55 -6.53 -5.64
N ASN A 19 16.54 -7.43 -5.80
CA ASN A 19 17.43 -7.38 -6.95
C ASN A 19 16.71 -7.63 -8.27
N CYS A 20 15.81 -8.63 -8.32
CA CYS A 20 15.02 -8.91 -9.52
C CYS A 20 14.15 -7.71 -9.89
N PHE A 21 13.42 -7.13 -8.94
CA PHE A 21 12.54 -6.00 -9.19
C PHE A 21 13.26 -4.78 -9.80
N PHE A 22 14.48 -4.47 -9.35
CA PHE A 22 15.28 -3.36 -9.88
C PHE A 22 16.23 -3.74 -11.03
N SER A 23 16.13 -4.96 -11.58
CA SER A 23 16.91 -5.39 -12.74
C SER A 23 16.01 -5.95 -13.85
N VAL A 24 15.72 -7.24 -13.81
CA VAL A 24 14.94 -7.96 -14.84
C VAL A 24 13.42 -7.88 -14.63
N GLY A 25 12.99 -7.34 -13.50
CA GLY A 25 11.61 -7.35 -13.03
C GLY A 25 11.21 -8.67 -12.37
N ILE A 26 10.00 -8.68 -11.80
CA ILE A 26 9.34 -9.89 -11.30
C ILE A 26 8.21 -10.23 -12.26
N HIS A 27 8.29 -11.39 -12.88
CA HIS A 27 7.49 -11.73 -14.06
C HIS A 27 7.59 -10.63 -15.14
N GLY A 28 8.80 -10.11 -15.35
CA GLY A 28 9.09 -9.06 -16.35
C GLY A 28 8.48 -7.69 -16.07
N ARG A 29 8.22 -7.36 -14.80
CA ARG A 29 7.60 -6.09 -14.38
C ARG A 29 8.38 -5.41 -13.26
N THR A 30 8.50 -4.10 -13.35
CA THR A 30 9.36 -3.25 -12.50
C THR A 30 8.65 -1.99 -11.98
N GLY A 31 7.34 -1.84 -12.22
CA GLY A 31 6.63 -0.60 -11.95
C GLY A 31 5.26 -0.83 -11.32
N MET A 32 4.86 0.11 -10.48
CA MET A 32 3.59 0.15 -9.79
C MET A 32 2.59 1.11 -10.47
N PRO A 33 1.28 0.92 -10.26
CA PRO A 33 0.26 1.80 -10.84
C PRO A 33 0.42 3.29 -10.47
N GLU A 34 0.95 3.56 -9.27
CA GLU A 34 1.26 4.88 -8.72
C GLU A 34 2.51 5.54 -9.30
N ASP A 35 3.36 4.81 -10.04
CA ASP A 35 4.55 5.39 -10.70
C ASP A 35 4.16 6.23 -11.92
N ILE A 36 2.98 5.97 -12.48
CA ILE A 36 2.47 6.67 -13.65
C ILE A 36 1.77 7.96 -13.19
N MET A 37 2.41 9.09 -13.48
CA MET A 37 1.89 10.41 -13.17
C MET A 37 0.79 10.87 -14.16
N PRO A 38 -0.17 11.70 -13.71
CA PRO A 38 -1.07 12.44 -14.59
C PRO A 38 -0.32 13.44 -15.50
N ASN A 39 -1.00 13.88 -16.57
CA ASN A 39 -0.41 14.77 -17.56
C ASN A 39 -0.11 16.16 -16.98
N GLY A 40 1.07 16.71 -17.31
CA GLY A 40 1.47 18.07 -16.92
C GLY A 40 1.86 18.25 -15.45
N ILE A 41 1.87 17.19 -14.63
CA ILE A 41 2.37 17.28 -13.25
C ILE A 41 3.91 17.21 -13.24
N LYS A 42 4.55 18.03 -12.40
CA LYS A 42 5.99 17.90 -12.07
C LYS A 42 6.19 16.98 -10.85
N LYS A 43 7.14 16.05 -10.91
CA LYS A 43 7.51 15.19 -9.76
C LYS A 43 7.86 16.07 -8.54
N GLY A 44 7.36 15.72 -7.36
CA GLY A 44 7.55 16.50 -6.14
C GLY A 44 6.69 17.77 -5.99
N SER A 45 5.87 18.15 -6.99
CA SER A 45 5.00 19.32 -6.87
C SER A 45 3.87 19.09 -5.85
N LEU A 46 3.23 20.18 -5.40
CA LEU A 46 2.07 20.10 -4.52
C LEU A 46 0.94 19.28 -5.18
N GLU A 47 0.70 19.46 -6.47
CA GLU A 47 -0.30 18.69 -7.22
C GLU A 47 0.03 17.19 -7.22
N HIS A 48 1.31 16.83 -7.39
CA HIS A 48 1.72 15.43 -7.31
C HIS A 48 1.45 14.84 -5.93
N ILE A 49 1.80 15.56 -4.87
CA ILE A 49 1.58 15.14 -3.49
C ILE A 49 0.09 14.95 -3.21
N LEU A 50 -0.75 15.90 -3.64
CA LEU A 50 -2.20 15.82 -3.47
C LEU A 50 -2.81 14.66 -4.28
N PHE A 51 -2.34 14.45 -5.51
CA PHE A 51 -2.76 13.33 -6.36
C PHE A 51 -2.50 11.99 -5.68
N ILE A 52 -1.28 11.74 -5.20
CA ILE A 52 -0.92 10.52 -4.47
C ILE A 52 -1.74 10.41 -3.18
N THR A 53 -1.79 11.48 -2.38
CA THR A 53 -2.40 11.48 -1.04
C THR A 53 -3.90 11.18 -1.10
N LEU A 54 -4.63 11.83 -2.01
CA LEU A 54 -6.06 11.60 -2.15
C LEU A 54 -6.35 10.24 -2.78
N THR A 55 -5.59 9.85 -3.82
CA THR A 55 -5.79 8.54 -4.47
C THR A 55 -5.57 7.39 -3.50
N VAL A 56 -4.45 7.38 -2.77
CA VAL A 56 -4.14 6.29 -1.82
C VAL A 56 -5.13 6.24 -0.66
N SER A 57 -5.77 7.36 -0.31
CA SER A 57 -6.78 7.41 0.77
C SER A 57 -7.98 6.50 0.51
N ILE A 58 -8.23 6.10 -0.75
CA ILE A 58 -9.30 5.16 -1.13
C ILE A 58 -8.76 3.85 -1.76
N ASP A 59 -7.47 3.55 -1.62
CA ASP A 59 -6.83 2.32 -2.13
C ASP A 59 -7.02 1.10 -1.21
N TYR A 60 -8.29 0.85 -0.86
CA TYR A 60 -8.70 -0.22 0.04
C TYR A 60 -9.78 -1.11 -0.58
N GLN A 61 -9.56 -2.43 -0.53
CA GLN A 61 -10.49 -3.47 -1.02
C GLN A 61 -10.95 -3.29 -2.49
N ARG A 62 -10.03 -2.84 -3.34
CA ARG A 62 -10.26 -2.68 -4.79
C ARG A 62 -9.03 -3.06 -5.59
N ASP A 63 -9.19 -3.07 -6.91
CA ASP A 63 -8.07 -3.26 -7.82
C ASP A 63 -7.31 -1.93 -7.95
N ALA A 64 -6.01 -1.96 -7.65
CA ALA A 64 -5.16 -0.78 -7.67
C ALA A 64 -4.97 -0.24 -9.09
N LEU A 65 -4.78 -1.11 -10.10
CA LEU A 65 -4.59 -0.68 -11.48
C LEU A 65 -5.78 0.17 -11.96
N SER A 66 -7.01 -0.33 -11.74
CA SER A 66 -8.23 0.41 -12.07
C SER A 66 -8.36 1.71 -11.28
N LEU A 67 -8.02 1.73 -9.98
CA LEU A 67 -8.09 2.95 -9.17
C LEU A 67 -7.17 4.04 -9.74
N TRP A 68 -5.89 3.72 -9.92
CA TRP A 68 -4.89 4.69 -10.34
C TRP A 68 -5.13 5.18 -11.77
N GLU A 69 -5.65 4.31 -12.65
CA GLU A 69 -6.11 4.71 -13.99
C GLU A 69 -7.29 5.67 -13.93
N SER A 70 -8.32 5.37 -13.14
CA SER A 70 -9.47 6.26 -12.93
C SER A 70 -9.05 7.59 -12.31
N SER A 71 -8.12 7.59 -11.35
CA SER A 71 -7.58 8.82 -10.75
C SER A 71 -6.91 9.70 -11.79
N ARG A 72 -6.07 9.14 -12.68
CA ARG A 72 -5.43 9.91 -13.76
C ARG A 72 -6.47 10.51 -14.71
N LYS A 73 -7.46 9.72 -15.15
CA LYS A 73 -8.56 10.20 -16.00
C LYS A 73 -9.34 11.34 -15.34
N SER A 74 -9.66 11.23 -14.06
CA SER A 74 -10.30 12.31 -13.28
C SER A 74 -9.40 13.54 -13.05
N PHE A 75 -8.08 13.37 -13.04
CA PHE A 75 -7.16 14.49 -12.88
C PHE A 75 -6.95 15.26 -14.19
N ASP A 76 -6.87 14.51 -15.30
CA ASP A 76 -6.63 15.07 -16.63
C ASP A 76 -7.87 15.73 -17.23
N ASP A 77 -9.07 15.36 -16.78
CA ASP A 77 -10.33 16.01 -17.16
C ASP A 77 -10.52 17.36 -16.42
N PRO A 78 -10.58 18.50 -17.13
CA PRO A 78 -10.77 19.81 -16.53
C PRO A 78 -12.00 19.93 -15.63
N GLU A 79 -13.09 19.20 -15.94
CA GLU A 79 -14.33 19.26 -15.17
C GLU A 79 -14.22 18.56 -13.81
N THR A 80 -13.34 17.57 -13.69
CA THR A 80 -13.18 16.76 -12.48
C THR A 80 -11.84 16.95 -11.77
N ARG A 81 -10.89 17.68 -12.37
CA ARG A 81 -9.57 18.01 -11.78
C ARG A 81 -9.68 18.69 -10.42
N TYR A 82 -10.75 19.46 -10.17
CA TYR A 82 -10.99 20.10 -8.89
C TYR A 82 -11.06 19.11 -7.72
N LEU A 83 -11.39 17.83 -7.97
CA LEU A 83 -11.41 16.77 -6.97
C LEU A 83 -10.04 16.62 -6.27
N PHE A 84 -8.95 17.04 -6.90
CA PHE A 84 -7.61 16.98 -6.34
C PHE A 84 -7.16 18.30 -5.68
N ASN A 85 -8.07 19.27 -5.53
CA ASN A 85 -7.80 20.53 -4.87
C ASN A 85 -8.52 20.61 -3.51
N PRO A 86 -7.78 20.65 -2.38
CA PRO A 86 -8.35 20.74 -1.03
C PRO A 86 -9.36 21.88 -0.82
N LYS A 87 -9.09 23.07 -1.37
CA LYS A 87 -9.97 24.23 -1.25
C LYS A 87 -11.25 24.04 -2.06
N SER A 88 -11.16 23.46 -3.26
CA SER A 88 -12.33 23.15 -4.07
C SER A 88 -13.21 22.07 -3.40
N LEU A 89 -12.62 21.00 -2.86
CA LEU A 89 -13.35 19.98 -2.11
C LEU A 89 -14.12 20.56 -0.90
N TYR A 90 -13.59 21.60 -0.26
CA TYR A 90 -14.27 22.32 0.81
C TYR A 90 -15.48 23.12 0.34
N LYS A 91 -15.40 23.73 -0.86
CA LYS A 91 -16.45 24.59 -1.41
C LYS A 91 -17.55 23.82 -2.15
N THR A 92 -17.22 22.65 -2.70
CA THR A 92 -18.15 21.88 -3.53
C THR A 92 -19.11 21.05 -2.67
N PRO A 93 -20.43 21.09 -2.94
CA PRO A 93 -21.40 20.23 -2.27
C PRO A 93 -21.09 18.74 -2.49
N ILE A 94 -21.27 17.92 -1.45
CA ILE A 94 -20.95 16.47 -1.50
C ILE A 94 -21.67 15.74 -2.65
N ARG A 95 -22.90 16.14 -2.99
CA ARG A 95 -23.66 15.55 -4.11
C ARG A 95 -22.89 15.62 -5.44
N LYS A 96 -22.32 16.79 -5.74
CA LYS A 96 -21.52 17.00 -6.95
C LYS A 96 -20.21 16.20 -6.90
N ILE A 97 -19.56 16.12 -5.75
CA ILE A 97 -18.34 15.29 -5.58
C ILE A 97 -18.66 13.81 -5.85
N VAL A 98 -19.80 13.31 -5.35
CA VAL A 98 -20.24 11.92 -5.60
C VAL A 98 -20.47 11.69 -7.10
N GLU A 99 -21.18 12.59 -7.77
CA GLU A 99 -21.46 12.52 -9.21
C GLU A 99 -20.15 12.53 -10.03
N ASP A 100 -19.26 13.49 -9.77
CA ASP A 100 -18.03 13.68 -10.54
C ASP A 100 -17.02 12.54 -10.29
N MET A 101 -16.93 11.99 -9.07
CA MET A 101 -16.12 10.80 -8.78
C MET A 101 -16.66 9.53 -9.47
N GLN A 102 -17.93 9.51 -9.90
CA GLN A 102 -18.48 8.39 -10.67
C GLN A 102 -18.16 8.46 -12.16
N LYS A 103 -17.89 9.65 -12.73
CA LYS A 103 -17.63 9.86 -14.17
C LYS A 103 -16.63 8.87 -14.76
N TYR A 104 -15.50 8.69 -14.09
CA TYR A 104 -14.45 7.72 -14.48
C TYR A 104 -14.33 6.52 -13.54
N LYS A 105 -15.37 6.24 -12.74
CA LYS A 105 -15.39 5.16 -11.73
C LYS A 105 -14.27 5.29 -10.69
N LEU A 106 -13.89 6.53 -10.35
CA LEU A 106 -12.91 6.82 -9.30
C LEU A 106 -13.40 6.26 -7.96
N SER A 107 -14.67 6.49 -7.58
CA SER A 107 -15.26 5.84 -6.42
C SER A 107 -15.85 4.46 -6.76
N LYS A 108 -15.52 3.45 -5.93
CA LYS A 108 -16.13 2.11 -6.00
C LYS A 108 -17.37 2.03 -5.11
N LYS A 109 -17.34 2.74 -3.98
CA LYS A 109 -18.49 2.93 -3.08
C LYS A 109 -18.87 4.42 -3.16
N PRO A 110 -19.79 4.81 -4.05
CA PRO A 110 -19.96 6.21 -4.48
C PRO A 110 -20.00 7.20 -3.32
N GLN A 111 -20.90 6.96 -2.36
CA GLN A 111 -21.06 7.82 -1.19
C GLN A 111 -19.83 7.73 -0.27
N LYS A 112 -19.48 6.52 0.18
CA LYS A 112 -18.43 6.32 1.18
C LYS A 112 -17.09 6.88 0.73
N ASP A 113 -16.68 6.59 -0.49
CA ASP A 113 -15.38 7.02 -1.01
C ASP A 113 -15.37 8.55 -1.21
N ALA A 114 -16.48 9.16 -1.62
CA ALA A 114 -16.58 10.63 -1.73
C ALA A 114 -16.50 11.33 -0.36
N TYR A 115 -17.16 10.80 0.67
CA TYR A 115 -17.03 11.34 2.03
C TYR A 115 -15.59 11.23 2.55
N ILE A 116 -14.90 10.10 2.30
CA ILE A 116 -13.51 9.92 2.69
C ILE A 116 -12.61 10.93 1.97
N TRP A 117 -12.77 11.02 0.65
CA TRP A 117 -12.01 11.92 -0.21
C TRP A 117 -12.18 13.38 0.21
N GLN A 118 -13.42 13.82 0.41
CA GLN A 118 -13.72 15.17 0.88
C GLN A 118 -13.16 15.40 2.29
N THR A 119 -13.33 14.46 3.22
CA THR A 119 -12.84 14.62 4.61
C THR A 119 -11.32 14.80 4.64
N VAL A 120 -10.57 13.96 3.92
CA VAL A 120 -9.10 14.06 3.84
C VAL A 120 -8.69 15.39 3.20
N GLY A 121 -9.28 15.74 2.05
CA GLY A 121 -8.98 17.01 1.36
C GLY A 121 -9.29 18.23 2.22
N VAL A 122 -10.46 18.29 2.85
CA VAL A 122 -10.88 19.40 3.72
C VAL A 122 -10.01 19.49 4.96
N THR A 123 -9.58 18.37 5.53
CA THR A 123 -8.62 18.35 6.65
C THR A 123 -7.32 19.02 6.23
N PHE A 124 -6.73 18.63 5.10
CA PHE A 124 -5.52 19.29 4.59
C PHE A 124 -5.74 20.77 4.30
N TYR A 125 -6.90 21.16 3.77
CA TYR A 125 -7.22 22.57 3.57
C TYR A 125 -7.25 23.36 4.89
N LYS A 126 -8.07 22.92 5.85
CA LYS A 126 -8.35 23.67 7.08
C LYS A 126 -7.18 23.65 8.08
N LYS A 127 -6.55 22.50 8.27
CA LYS A 127 -5.50 22.32 9.29
C LYS A 127 -4.10 22.54 8.74
N TRP A 128 -3.90 22.32 7.44
CA TRP A 128 -2.56 22.25 6.83
C TRP A 128 -2.38 23.20 5.64
N LYS A 129 -3.24 24.22 5.50
CA LYS A 129 -3.20 25.23 4.44
C LYS A 129 -3.21 24.64 3.01
N GLY A 130 -3.84 23.49 2.85
CA GLY A 130 -3.95 22.76 1.58
C GLY A 130 -2.68 22.01 1.16
N ASP A 131 -1.65 21.94 2.00
CA ASP A 131 -0.37 21.32 1.68
C ASP A 131 -0.01 20.22 2.70
N PRO A 132 -0.04 18.93 2.30
CA PRO A 132 0.33 17.82 3.18
C PRO A 132 1.74 17.94 3.78
N ARG A 133 2.67 18.68 3.14
CA ARG A 133 4.01 18.91 3.70
C ARG A 133 3.99 19.72 4.98
N ASN A 134 2.97 20.55 5.21
CA ASN A 134 2.82 21.25 6.49
C ASN A 134 2.52 20.28 7.63
N PHE A 135 1.67 19.27 7.38
CA PHE A 135 1.44 18.19 8.34
C PHE A 135 2.71 17.37 8.60
N LEU A 136 3.44 17.01 7.54
CA LEU A 136 4.70 16.28 7.67
C LEU A 136 5.74 17.08 8.49
N ARG A 137 5.87 18.38 8.22
CA ARG A 137 6.78 19.27 8.97
C ARG A 137 6.36 19.43 10.42
N ASP A 138 5.07 19.52 10.70
CA ASP A 138 4.54 19.59 12.07
C ASP A 138 4.76 18.29 12.86
N CYS A 139 4.96 17.17 12.15
CA CYS A 139 5.40 15.91 12.74
C CYS A 139 6.94 15.76 12.77
N ASP A 140 7.71 16.82 12.54
CA ASP A 140 9.18 16.79 12.40
C ASP A 140 9.67 15.73 11.39
N TRP A 141 8.86 15.48 10.36
CA TRP A 141 9.08 14.42 9.37
C TRP A 141 9.28 13.01 9.99
N ASP A 142 8.87 12.80 11.24
CA ASP A 142 8.97 11.52 11.93
C ASP A 142 7.84 10.59 11.49
N SER A 143 8.21 9.49 10.82
CA SER A 143 7.25 8.54 10.26
C SER A 143 6.33 7.90 11.30
N LEU A 144 6.81 7.65 12.52
CA LEU A 144 5.99 7.04 13.58
C LEU A 144 5.02 8.07 14.18
N LEU A 145 5.46 9.32 14.34
CA LEU A 145 4.58 10.40 14.76
C LEU A 145 3.52 10.70 13.70
N ILE A 146 3.89 10.71 12.41
CA ILE A 146 2.94 10.84 11.31
C ILE A 146 1.87 9.74 11.40
N LEU A 147 2.26 8.47 11.52
CA LEU A 147 1.29 7.36 11.63
C LEU A 147 0.41 7.47 12.89
N LYS A 148 0.98 7.91 14.02
CA LYS A 148 0.23 8.19 15.24
C LYS A 148 -0.83 9.25 15.00
N ARG A 149 -0.46 10.37 14.38
CA ARG A 149 -1.38 11.49 14.14
C ARG A 149 -2.41 11.21 13.07
N LEU A 150 -2.06 10.47 12.01
CA LEU A 150 -3.05 9.93 11.08
C LEU A 150 -4.11 9.10 11.83
N ARG A 151 -3.69 8.32 12.84
CA ARG A 151 -4.59 7.49 13.64
C ARG A 151 -5.48 8.27 14.59
N ASP A 152 -4.91 9.25 15.28
CA ASP A 152 -5.48 9.82 16.49
C ASP A 152 -6.10 11.22 16.26
N ASP A 153 -5.67 11.97 15.25
CA ASP A 153 -6.17 13.32 14.98
C ASP A 153 -7.65 13.29 14.52
N THR A 154 -8.45 14.18 15.11
CA THR A 154 -9.90 14.26 14.92
C THR A 154 -10.36 15.73 14.85
N HIS A 155 -11.57 15.93 14.36
CA HIS A 155 -12.29 17.20 14.45
C HIS A 155 -13.75 16.97 14.85
N LEU A 156 -14.36 17.99 15.44
CA LEU A 156 -15.77 17.96 15.77
C LEU A 156 -16.62 18.24 14.53
N TYR A 157 -17.59 17.38 14.26
CA TYR A 157 -18.61 17.58 13.23
C TYR A 157 -19.96 17.12 13.78
N CYS A 158 -20.95 18.02 13.81
CA CYS A 158 -22.27 17.77 14.39
C CYS A 158 -22.22 17.14 15.80
N GLY A 159 -21.35 17.66 16.67
CA GLY A 159 -21.18 17.18 18.04
C GLY A 159 -20.47 15.83 18.19
N ARG A 160 -19.94 15.25 17.10
CA ARG A 160 -19.21 13.97 17.12
C ARG A 160 -17.76 14.16 16.72
N GLN A 161 -16.86 13.40 17.35
CA GLN A 161 -15.46 13.34 16.94
C GLN A 161 -15.34 12.49 15.68
N ILE A 162 -14.91 13.12 14.59
CA ILE A 162 -14.67 12.47 13.30
C ILE A 162 -13.16 12.39 13.06
N PRO A 163 -12.64 11.23 12.63
CA PRO A 163 -11.25 11.11 12.22
C PRO A 163 -10.91 12.06 11.07
N ASP A 164 -9.81 12.77 11.20
CA ASP A 164 -9.30 13.68 10.17
C ASP A 164 -8.89 12.95 8.89
N PHE A 165 -8.34 11.75 9.05
CA PHE A 165 -7.68 10.99 7.99
C PHE A 165 -8.34 9.61 7.80
N PRO A 166 -9.62 9.54 7.42
CA PRO A 166 -10.28 8.26 7.20
C PRO A 166 -9.52 7.42 6.16
N TYR A 167 -9.45 6.11 6.41
CA TYR A 167 -8.60 5.11 5.72
C TYR A 167 -7.08 5.37 5.78
N LEU A 168 -6.57 6.58 5.55
CA LEU A 168 -5.16 6.95 5.78
C LEU A 168 -4.68 6.58 7.18
N ARG A 169 -5.56 6.69 8.18
CA ARG A 169 -5.36 6.24 9.57
C ARG A 169 -5.11 4.75 9.76
N GLY A 170 -5.37 3.94 8.74
CA GLY A 170 -5.35 2.50 8.82
C GLY A 170 -3.94 1.90 8.78
N PRO A 171 -3.75 0.70 9.36
CA PRO A 171 -2.44 0.03 9.48
C PRO A 171 -1.88 -0.52 8.15
N LYS A 172 -2.56 -0.25 7.02
CA LYS A 172 -2.11 -0.54 5.66
C LYS A 172 -1.85 0.77 4.90
N ILE A 173 -2.88 1.61 4.80
CA ILE A 173 -2.85 2.80 3.94
C ILE A 173 -1.86 3.85 4.46
N GLY A 174 -1.77 4.08 5.77
CA GLY A 174 -0.81 5.04 6.33
C GLY A 174 0.65 4.68 5.98
N PRO A 175 1.11 3.45 6.26
CA PRO A 175 2.43 3.00 5.84
C PRO A 175 2.65 3.04 4.32
N LEU A 176 1.64 2.68 3.52
CA LEU A 176 1.70 2.75 2.06
C LEU A 176 1.87 4.20 1.57
N TRP A 177 1.15 5.15 2.17
CA TRP A 177 1.29 6.56 1.85
C TRP A 177 2.71 7.07 2.15
N LEU A 178 3.29 6.73 3.31
CA LEU A 178 4.68 7.09 3.61
C LEU A 178 5.69 6.50 2.62
N ARG A 179 5.48 5.25 2.18
CA ARG A 179 6.28 4.63 1.11
C ARG A 179 6.18 5.45 -0.18
N MET A 180 4.96 5.76 -0.64
CA MET A 180 4.74 6.52 -1.87
C MET A 180 5.28 7.96 -1.80
N LEU A 181 5.22 8.60 -0.64
CA LEU A 181 5.86 9.91 -0.43
C LEU A 181 7.38 9.83 -0.63
N LYS A 182 8.03 8.75 -0.18
CA LYS A 182 9.46 8.56 -0.43
C LYS A 182 9.73 8.21 -1.90
N ASP A 183 9.04 7.21 -2.44
CA ASP A 183 9.41 6.58 -3.71
C ASP A 183 8.87 7.35 -4.93
N ASN A 184 7.59 7.72 -4.90
CA ASN A 184 6.89 8.38 -6.00
C ASN A 184 7.06 9.90 -5.96
N ILE A 185 7.00 10.52 -4.78
CA ILE A 185 7.16 11.97 -4.66
C ILE A 185 8.63 12.38 -4.59
N GLY A 186 9.47 11.60 -3.89
CA GLY A 186 10.88 11.94 -3.65
C GLY A 186 11.13 12.69 -2.34
N ILE A 187 10.27 12.52 -1.33
CA ILE A 187 10.48 13.11 0.01
C ILE A 187 11.53 12.29 0.75
N THR A 188 12.74 12.84 0.87
CA THR A 188 13.89 12.20 1.54
C THR A 188 14.02 12.58 3.02
N GLN A 189 13.25 13.57 3.49
CA GLN A 189 13.29 14.06 4.86
C GLN A 189 12.61 13.13 5.88
N LEU A 190 11.85 12.12 5.42
CA LEU A 190 11.13 11.19 6.30
C LEU A 190 12.10 10.39 7.17
N ARG A 191 12.03 10.60 8.48
CA ARG A 191 12.82 9.92 9.50
C ARG A 191 12.10 8.69 10.02
N ASN A 192 12.85 7.74 10.58
CA ASN A 192 12.31 6.52 11.20
C ASN A 192 11.48 5.62 10.24
N LEU A 193 11.69 5.73 8.92
CA LEU A 193 11.02 4.88 7.93
C LEU A 193 11.37 3.40 8.10
N GLU A 194 12.54 3.09 8.64
CA GLU A 194 12.98 1.73 8.97
C GLU A 194 12.14 1.05 10.06
N LYS A 195 11.33 1.83 10.81
CA LYS A 195 10.40 1.33 11.83
C LYS A 195 8.96 1.24 11.31
N VAL A 196 8.69 1.70 10.10
CA VAL A 196 7.35 1.65 9.50
C VAL A 196 7.06 0.21 9.04
N PRO A 197 5.92 -0.37 9.45
CA PRO A 197 5.58 -1.73 9.05
C PRO A 197 5.23 -1.78 7.56
N ILE A 198 5.61 -2.88 6.90
CA ILE A 198 5.15 -3.20 5.55
C ILE A 198 3.60 -3.18 5.47
N PRO A 199 2.99 -2.55 4.45
CA PRO A 199 1.53 -2.46 4.32
C PRO A 199 0.91 -3.81 3.88
N VAL A 200 0.74 -4.71 4.85
CA VAL A 200 0.24 -6.06 4.58
C VAL A 200 -1.19 -6.05 4.04
N ASP A 201 -1.37 -6.72 2.90
CA ASP A 201 -2.67 -7.09 2.36
C ASP A 201 -2.68 -8.54 1.84
N ARG A 202 -3.71 -8.92 1.08
CA ARG A 202 -3.83 -10.28 0.52
C ARG A 202 -2.67 -10.65 -0.42
N HIS A 203 -2.06 -9.68 -1.09
CA HIS A 203 -0.97 -9.91 -2.01
C HIS A 203 0.31 -10.17 -1.24
N ILE A 204 0.66 -9.28 -0.30
CA ILE A 204 1.81 -9.44 0.59
C ILE A 204 1.71 -10.73 1.39
N ALA A 205 0.53 -11.04 1.95
CA ALA A 205 0.31 -12.28 2.67
C ALA A 205 0.47 -13.51 1.78
N ARG A 206 -0.13 -13.54 0.57
CA ARG A 206 0.03 -14.67 -0.34
C ARG A 206 1.48 -14.89 -0.74
N ALA A 207 2.21 -13.84 -1.12
CA ALA A 207 3.62 -13.98 -1.48
C ALA A 207 4.45 -14.49 -0.31
N THR A 208 4.29 -13.91 0.89
CA THR A 208 5.02 -14.31 2.11
C THR A 208 4.78 -15.78 2.46
N LEU A 209 3.54 -16.24 2.36
CA LEU A 209 3.17 -17.64 2.66
C LEU A 209 3.64 -18.60 1.55
N SER A 210 3.53 -18.19 0.28
CA SER A 210 4.00 -18.99 -0.87
C SER A 210 5.52 -19.14 -0.90
N THR A 211 6.27 -18.13 -0.44
CA THR A 211 7.73 -18.21 -0.38
C THR A 211 8.22 -18.98 0.85
N GLY A 212 7.34 -19.39 1.77
CA GLY A 212 7.71 -20.13 2.97
C GLY A 212 8.47 -19.30 4.02
N VAL A 213 8.50 -17.97 3.88
CA VAL A 213 9.02 -17.07 4.93
C VAL A 213 8.19 -17.23 6.20
N ILE A 214 6.89 -17.50 6.03
CA ILE A 214 6.02 -18.02 7.07
C ILE A 214 5.45 -19.36 6.62
N ARG A 215 5.54 -20.37 7.49
CA ARG A 215 5.08 -21.75 7.21
C ARG A 215 4.41 -22.40 8.41
N GLY A 216 3.78 -23.54 8.17
CA GLY A 216 3.15 -24.39 9.20
C GLY A 216 1.65 -24.56 8.98
N ARG A 217 0.89 -24.65 10.08
CA ARG A 217 -0.56 -24.90 10.07
C ARG A 217 -1.34 -23.76 10.71
N PHE A 218 -2.21 -23.12 9.92
CA PHE A 218 -3.11 -22.06 10.38
C PHE A 218 -4.45 -22.12 9.63
N ARG A 219 -5.56 -21.96 10.36
CA ARG A 219 -6.90 -21.85 9.80
C ARG A 219 -7.63 -20.73 10.54
N GLY A 220 -8.05 -19.69 9.82
CA GLY A 220 -8.68 -18.54 10.46
C GLY A 220 -8.73 -17.31 9.59
N ARG A 221 -9.01 -16.16 10.20
CA ARG A 221 -8.99 -14.87 9.50
C ARG A 221 -7.56 -14.50 9.10
N LEU A 222 -7.42 -13.98 7.88
CA LEU A 222 -6.15 -13.57 7.29
C LEU A 222 -5.45 -12.47 8.09
N ASP A 223 -6.21 -11.53 8.67
CA ASP A 223 -5.69 -10.42 9.46
C ASP A 223 -4.95 -10.89 10.73
N LYS A 224 -5.25 -12.08 11.24
CA LYS A 224 -4.52 -12.69 12.36
C LYS A 224 -3.08 -13.08 12.01
N LEU A 225 -2.75 -13.19 10.71
CA LEU A 225 -1.38 -13.42 10.24
C LEU A 225 -0.59 -12.12 10.02
N PHE A 226 -1.22 -10.94 10.03
CA PHE A 226 -0.56 -9.70 9.60
C PHE A 226 0.58 -9.28 10.52
N GLU A 227 0.45 -9.45 11.84
CA GLU A 227 1.56 -9.16 12.76
C GLU A 227 2.73 -10.12 12.58
N TYR A 228 2.46 -11.41 12.31
CA TYR A 228 3.50 -12.37 12.00
C TYR A 228 4.23 -12.01 10.70
N ILE A 229 3.48 -11.59 9.66
CA ILE A 229 4.04 -11.15 8.38
C ILE A 229 4.93 -9.92 8.57
N ARG A 230 4.48 -8.91 9.32
CA ARG A 230 5.29 -7.72 9.63
C ARG A 230 6.56 -8.09 10.38
N LYS A 231 6.43 -8.90 11.43
CA LYS A 231 7.57 -9.41 12.21
C LYS A 231 8.57 -10.14 11.31
N ALA A 232 8.08 -11.05 10.47
CA ALA A 232 8.92 -11.83 9.57
C ALA A 232 9.73 -10.92 8.63
N TRP A 233 9.12 -9.90 8.03
CA TRP A 233 9.84 -8.98 7.15
C TRP A 233 10.80 -8.06 7.87
N PHE A 234 10.46 -7.57 9.08
CA PHE A 234 11.42 -6.83 9.91
C PHE A 234 12.63 -7.67 10.29
N GLU A 235 12.46 -8.95 10.62
CA GLU A 235 13.56 -9.86 10.94
C GLU A 235 14.39 -10.21 9.70
N SER A 236 13.72 -10.44 8.57
CA SER A 236 14.35 -10.84 7.30
C SER A 236 15.27 -9.79 6.70
N ILE A 237 14.96 -8.50 6.89
CA ILE A 237 15.77 -7.40 6.32
C ILE A 237 17.01 -7.07 7.16
N LYS A 238 17.16 -7.64 8.37
CA LYS A 238 18.26 -7.27 9.28
C LYS A 238 19.63 -7.56 8.65
N GLY A 239 20.46 -6.52 8.60
CA GLY A 239 21.79 -6.56 8.02
C GLY A 239 21.82 -6.58 6.48
N LEU A 240 20.68 -6.49 5.80
CA LEU A 240 20.63 -6.28 4.35
C LEU A 240 20.81 -4.80 4.02
N LYS A 241 21.34 -4.53 2.83
CA LYS A 241 21.54 -3.19 2.29
C LYS A 241 21.01 -3.14 0.87
N THR A 242 20.48 -2.00 0.48
CA THR A 242 20.30 -1.60 -0.91
C THR A 242 21.63 -1.06 -1.45
N LYS A 243 21.65 -0.56 -2.70
CA LYS A 243 22.85 0.07 -3.27
C LYS A 243 23.32 1.29 -2.48
N THR A 244 22.42 2.00 -1.80
CA THR A 244 22.72 3.33 -1.22
C THR A 244 22.45 3.44 0.27
N ARG A 245 21.73 2.50 0.88
CA ARG A 245 21.35 2.56 2.31
C ARG A 245 21.02 1.19 2.89
N PRO A 246 20.87 1.05 4.22
CA PRO A 246 20.26 -0.12 4.81
C PRO A 246 18.87 -0.40 4.20
N MET A 247 18.59 -1.69 3.97
CA MET A 247 17.28 -2.14 3.51
C MET A 247 16.26 -1.99 4.64
N ILE A 248 15.03 -1.59 4.30
CA ILE A 248 13.90 -1.49 5.22
C ILE A 248 12.77 -2.41 4.76
N ALA A 249 11.84 -2.75 5.65
CA ALA A 249 10.73 -3.66 5.33
C ALA A 249 9.84 -3.15 4.16
N LEU A 250 9.75 -1.83 3.97
CA LEU A 250 9.03 -1.24 2.84
C LEU A 250 9.66 -1.56 1.47
N ASP A 251 10.97 -1.86 1.41
CA ASP A 251 11.69 -2.12 0.15
C ASP A 251 11.26 -3.43 -0.53
N VAL A 252 10.59 -4.32 0.20
CA VAL A 252 10.07 -5.59 -0.34
C VAL A 252 8.56 -5.54 -0.62
N ASP A 253 7.88 -4.42 -0.38
CA ASP A 253 6.43 -4.25 -0.63
C ASP A 253 6.07 -4.47 -2.10
N GLU A 254 6.62 -3.65 -3.00
CA GLU A 254 6.35 -3.75 -4.45
C GLU A 254 6.81 -5.08 -5.04
N PRO A 255 8.02 -5.60 -4.71
CA PRO A 255 8.44 -6.91 -5.18
C PRO A 255 7.49 -8.05 -4.77
N LEU A 256 7.03 -8.07 -3.51
CA LEU A 256 6.08 -9.08 -3.02
C LEU A 256 4.71 -8.93 -3.67
N TRP A 257 4.26 -7.70 -3.89
CA TRP A 257 3.01 -7.43 -4.57
C TRP A 257 3.04 -8.00 -5.99
N HIS A 258 4.13 -7.76 -6.74
CA HIS A 258 4.33 -8.29 -8.09
C HIS A 258 4.37 -9.82 -8.13
N LEU A 259 5.18 -10.42 -7.26
CA LEU A 259 5.27 -11.88 -7.13
C LEU A 259 3.89 -12.49 -6.88
N SER A 260 3.08 -11.84 -6.03
CA SER A 260 1.74 -12.31 -5.73
C SER A 260 0.73 -12.12 -6.86
N LYS A 261 0.69 -10.92 -7.46
CA LYS A 261 -0.32 -10.53 -8.46
C LYS A 261 -0.15 -11.35 -9.73
N TYR A 262 1.08 -11.47 -10.23
CA TYR A 262 1.38 -12.09 -11.52
C TYR A 262 1.87 -13.53 -11.42
N GLY A 263 2.33 -13.95 -10.24
CA GLY A 263 2.85 -15.28 -9.94
C GLY A 263 1.94 -16.10 -9.04
N CYS A 264 2.11 -15.95 -7.73
CA CYS A 264 1.52 -16.81 -6.69
C CYS A 264 -0.02 -16.87 -6.73
N SER A 265 -0.70 -15.90 -7.34
CA SER A 265 -2.14 -15.94 -7.59
C SER A 265 -2.58 -17.12 -8.48
N LYS A 266 -1.67 -17.64 -9.31
CA LYS A 266 -1.88 -18.78 -10.22
C LYS A 266 -1.52 -20.14 -9.60
N ARG A 267 -0.95 -20.14 -8.39
CA ARG A 267 -0.62 -21.36 -7.66
C ARG A 267 -1.91 -22.08 -7.27
N ASP A 268 -1.97 -23.38 -7.49
CA ASP A 268 -3.06 -24.22 -7.00
C ASP A 268 -3.14 -24.15 -5.47
N LYS A 269 -4.36 -23.99 -4.96
CA LYS A 269 -4.60 -23.67 -3.54
C LYS A 269 -4.40 -24.89 -2.64
N VAL A 270 -4.42 -26.11 -3.19
CA VAL A 270 -4.39 -27.37 -2.42
C VAL A 270 -3.05 -28.07 -2.58
N SER A 271 -2.68 -28.44 -3.81
CA SER A 271 -1.43 -29.14 -4.12
C SER A 271 -0.20 -28.22 -4.00
N GLY A 272 -0.39 -26.93 -4.33
CA GLY A 272 0.69 -25.98 -4.47
C GLY A 272 1.46 -26.03 -5.77
N TYR A 273 0.98 -26.80 -6.76
CA TYR A 273 1.46 -26.72 -8.12
C TYR A 273 1.34 -25.29 -8.65
N CYS A 274 2.38 -24.80 -9.33
CA CYS A 274 2.40 -23.47 -9.93
C CYS A 274 2.76 -23.58 -11.41
N PRO A 275 1.89 -23.15 -12.34
CA PRO A 275 2.18 -23.22 -13.78
C PRO A 275 3.36 -22.32 -14.19
N LEU A 276 3.72 -21.36 -13.34
CA LEU A 276 4.85 -20.45 -13.56
C LEU A 276 6.12 -20.90 -12.82
N PHE A 277 6.15 -22.10 -12.24
CA PHE A 277 7.29 -22.53 -11.40
C PHE A 277 8.63 -22.44 -12.14
N ASN A 278 8.71 -22.92 -13.38
CA ASN A 278 9.97 -22.97 -14.13
C ASN A 278 10.50 -21.58 -14.50
N THR A 279 9.62 -20.58 -14.63
CA THR A 279 9.95 -19.22 -15.06
C THR A 279 9.91 -18.19 -13.93
N CYS A 280 9.53 -18.59 -12.71
CA CYS A 280 9.45 -17.70 -11.56
C CYS A 280 10.82 -17.45 -10.94
N GLU A 281 11.13 -16.19 -10.68
CA GLU A 281 12.39 -15.75 -10.08
C GLU A 281 12.57 -16.35 -8.66
N ALA A 282 11.47 -16.57 -7.94
CA ALA A 282 11.45 -17.12 -6.58
C ALA A 282 11.12 -18.61 -6.49
N ARG A 283 11.29 -19.38 -7.59
CA ARG A 283 10.90 -20.81 -7.65
C ARG A 283 11.54 -21.68 -6.57
N ASP A 284 12.81 -21.43 -6.23
CA ASP A 284 13.55 -22.18 -5.20
C ASP A 284 13.00 -21.93 -3.79
N PHE A 285 12.17 -20.88 -3.64
CA PHE A 285 11.45 -20.55 -2.43
C PHE A 285 9.96 -20.90 -2.50
N CYS A 286 9.44 -21.47 -3.59
CA CYS A 286 8.03 -21.83 -3.66
C CYS A 286 7.74 -23.06 -2.79
N VAL A 287 6.92 -22.91 -1.74
CA VAL A 287 6.53 -24.04 -0.89
C VAL A 287 5.44 -24.88 -1.53
N LYS A 288 5.45 -26.18 -1.26
CA LYS A 288 4.35 -27.10 -1.58
C LYS A 288 3.28 -27.07 -0.48
N GLY A 289 2.09 -27.62 -0.77
CA GLY A 289 1.01 -27.76 0.21
C GLY A 289 -0.10 -26.71 0.11
N LYS A 290 -1.03 -26.74 1.07
CA LYS A 290 -2.27 -25.96 1.00
C LYS A 290 -2.01 -24.51 1.38
N LEU A 291 -2.40 -23.60 0.48
CA LEU A 291 -2.46 -22.16 0.73
C LEU A 291 -3.71 -21.61 0.04
N LYS A 292 -4.81 -21.57 0.78
CA LYS A 292 -6.10 -21.07 0.30
C LYS A 292 -6.42 -19.76 0.99
N ILE A 293 -6.43 -18.66 0.24
CA ILE A 293 -6.86 -17.33 0.72
C ILE A 293 -8.14 -16.92 -0.01
N GLU A 294 -9.25 -16.90 0.71
CA GLU A 294 -10.57 -16.57 0.16
C GLU A 294 -11.26 -15.53 1.03
N LYS A 295 -11.67 -14.43 0.39
CA LYS A 295 -12.16 -13.22 1.07
C LYS A 295 -11.15 -12.78 2.15
N ASN A 296 -11.48 -13.01 3.42
CA ASN A 296 -10.65 -12.68 4.58
C ASN A 296 -10.26 -13.92 5.39
N PHE A 297 -10.39 -15.12 4.83
CA PHE A 297 -10.06 -16.38 5.49
C PHE A 297 -8.86 -17.04 4.82
N VAL A 298 -8.06 -17.76 5.61
CA VAL A 298 -6.88 -18.48 5.15
C VAL A 298 -6.86 -19.89 5.74
N GLU A 299 -6.53 -20.86 4.89
CA GLU A 299 -6.13 -22.21 5.26
C GLU A 299 -4.69 -22.43 4.76
N LEU A 300 -3.77 -22.56 5.71
CA LEU A 300 -2.35 -22.78 5.51
C LEU A 300 -2.00 -24.14 6.07
N GLU A 301 -1.49 -25.03 5.22
CA GLU A 301 -0.86 -26.29 5.59
C GLU A 301 0.37 -26.45 4.70
N THR A 302 1.45 -25.79 5.10
CA THR A 302 2.74 -25.86 4.39
C THR A 302 3.77 -26.48 5.33
N SER A 303 4.52 -27.43 4.79
CA SER A 303 5.65 -28.06 5.47
C SER A 303 6.90 -27.90 4.61
N TYR A 304 8.04 -28.24 5.21
CA TYR A 304 9.31 -28.35 4.54
C TYR A 304 9.69 -29.82 4.53
#